data_AF-A0AAU3IJ37-F1
#
_entry.id   AF-A0AAU3IJ37-F1
#
_cell.length_a   1.000
_cell.length_b   1.000
_cell.length_c   1.000
_cell.angle_alpha   90.00
_cell.angle_beta   90.00
_cell.angle_gamma   90.00
#
_symmetry.space_group_name_H-M   'P 1'
#
loop_
_entity.id
_entity.type
_entity.pdbx_description
1 polymer ?
#
loop_
_entity_poly.entity_id
_entity_poly.type
_entity_poly.pdbx_seq_one_letter_code
_entity_poly.pdbx_strand_id
1 'polypeptide(L)'
;MALPLNGKSGTTGLLLSPNSVLANALLRSIDLMRPRVLAARPERIEFVVGTQINGAPHLGTNLVQTAAFLLAKIARREFSIDTMVRFGALDNAPHDVVLDPETHHAYQQTYFHALGKDKVGELIEGYYRAFFDSLSEATGTEYAIETYTGQQAAPKFRAEFLRTLERIEDIRWWLAPSHGVVHIRVPCPACGWAEKRADRTKLVRLDEDGATFTAVCLDHGDYEVHIDPEDDQPYLDLATLYRNLVKERAFGRDPGTLHVMMKGGDWAFGCQLVDGALGALGTPPAAMPMRIFTPQVLAPTGAKLSKSLLREQGKGVLPADVEPWMLDTTAWPADVDDYVDTLVWLVGELLTDPKHFFRSFTVKELGRLMTARPSSFPVRAHEMGIYKRYFDLIAQRKKTTEIRVNDSSRRKIKEGSLIRFRCQGDELITRVTRVARYTSFEEMFDHESVASVNPMATREEQLANIRQIYPPEREALGVVAIGIELVDPLSTTATAGVTRTAPRPGAAPLR
;
A
#
# COMPACT_ATOMS: atom_id res chain seq x y z
N MET A 1 -0.11 -8.14 -46.62
CA MET A 1 1.12 -8.85 -46.20
C MET A 1 1.46 -8.33 -44.81
N ALA A 2 1.07 -9.07 -43.77
CA ALA A 2 1.10 -8.63 -42.38
C ALA A 2 2.47 -8.96 -41.76
N LEU A 3 3.08 -7.99 -41.11
CA LEU A 3 4.23 -8.20 -40.23
C LEU A 3 3.71 -8.49 -38.81
N PRO A 4 4.21 -9.54 -38.13
CA PRO A 4 3.81 -9.81 -36.75
C PRO A 4 4.52 -8.85 -35.79
N LEU A 5 3.72 -8.19 -34.95
CA LEU A 5 4.21 -7.43 -33.80
C LEU A 5 4.67 -8.42 -32.71
N ASN A 6 5.90 -8.23 -32.27
CA ASN A 6 6.63 -9.00 -31.26
C ASN A 6 5.80 -9.31 -30.01
N GLY A 7 5.21 -10.50 -29.96
CA GLY A 7 5.06 -11.24 -28.72
C GLY A 7 6.44 -11.76 -28.33
N LYS A 8 6.94 -11.39 -27.14
CA LYS A 8 8.06 -12.12 -26.55
C LYS A 8 7.63 -13.57 -26.37
N SER A 9 8.22 -14.46 -27.16
CA SER A 9 8.12 -15.90 -27.00
C SER A 9 8.76 -16.29 -25.66
N GLY A 10 7.95 -16.75 -24.70
CA GLY A 10 8.45 -17.31 -23.44
C GLY A 10 7.41 -17.58 -22.35
N THR A 11 6.27 -16.87 -22.32
CA THR A 11 5.26 -17.00 -21.24
C THR A 11 3.84 -17.30 -21.73
N THR A 12 3.71 -18.02 -22.84
CA THR A 12 2.42 -18.63 -23.19
C THR A 12 2.15 -19.83 -22.27
N GLY A 13 1.27 -19.68 -21.27
CA GLY A 13 0.60 -20.85 -20.68
C GLY A 13 0.12 -20.79 -19.22
N LEU A 14 0.51 -19.82 -18.38
CA LEU A 14 0.10 -19.86 -16.96
C LEU A 14 -1.32 -19.36 -16.69
N LEU A 15 -1.77 -18.31 -17.40
CA LEU A 15 -3.06 -17.66 -17.17
C LEU A 15 -3.95 -17.84 -18.39
N LEU A 16 -5.15 -18.39 -18.18
CA LEU A 16 -6.18 -18.57 -19.21
C LEU A 16 -7.46 -17.89 -18.72
N SER A 17 -7.91 -16.82 -19.39
CA SER A 17 -9.29 -16.30 -19.41
C SER A 17 -9.34 -14.89 -19.99
N PRO A 18 -10.34 -14.53 -20.81
CA PRO A 18 -10.57 -13.15 -21.21
C PRO A 18 -11.62 -12.46 -20.32
N ASN A 19 -11.25 -11.37 -19.63
CA ASN A 19 -12.17 -10.24 -19.51
C ASN A 19 -12.21 -9.56 -20.89
N SER A 20 -13.37 -9.32 -21.49
CA SER A 20 -13.45 -8.80 -22.87
C SER A 20 -13.55 -7.28 -22.97
N VAL A 21 -14.13 -6.59 -21.98
CA VAL A 21 -14.41 -5.15 -22.09
C VAL A 21 -13.13 -4.34 -21.94
N LEU A 22 -12.46 -4.46 -20.79
CA LEU A 22 -11.23 -3.72 -20.54
C LEU A 22 -10.06 -4.25 -21.36
N ALA A 23 -10.02 -5.54 -21.68
CA ALA A 23 -8.94 -6.10 -22.48
C ALA A 23 -8.90 -5.63 -23.93
N ASN A 24 -10.05 -5.21 -24.47
CA ASN A 24 -10.10 -4.63 -25.82
C ASN A 24 -9.85 -3.12 -25.79
N ALA A 25 -10.00 -2.48 -24.63
CA ALA A 25 -9.78 -1.04 -24.46
C ALA A 25 -8.38 -0.69 -23.95
N LEU A 26 -7.70 -1.61 -23.26
CA LEU A 26 -6.41 -1.39 -22.60
C LEU A 26 -5.33 -2.28 -23.22
N LEU A 27 -4.18 -1.68 -23.55
CA LEU A 27 -2.98 -2.44 -23.91
C LEU A 27 -2.25 -2.94 -22.66
N ARG A 28 -2.27 -2.14 -21.58
CA ARG A 28 -1.71 -2.49 -20.27
C ARG A 28 -2.66 -2.07 -19.17
N SER A 29 -2.64 -2.79 -18.04
CA SER A 29 -3.53 -2.52 -16.90
C SER A 29 -3.43 -1.08 -16.38
N ILE A 30 -2.25 -0.45 -16.49
CA ILE A 30 -2.00 0.93 -16.07
C ILE A 30 -2.69 1.99 -16.96
N ASP A 31 -3.03 1.65 -18.20
CA ASP A 31 -3.59 2.61 -19.15
C ASP A 31 -4.97 3.12 -18.71
N LEU A 32 -5.64 2.42 -17.78
CA LEU A 32 -6.87 2.87 -17.12
C LEU A 32 -6.71 4.26 -16.46
N MET A 33 -5.49 4.60 -16.02
CA MET A 33 -5.18 5.89 -15.40
C MET A 33 -5.00 7.03 -16.38
N ARG A 34 -4.68 6.72 -17.64
CA ARG A 34 -4.24 7.72 -18.63
C ARG A 34 -5.22 8.88 -18.81
N PRO A 35 -6.55 8.67 -18.94
CA PRO A 35 -7.48 9.78 -19.10
C PRO A 35 -7.43 10.77 -17.92
N ARG A 36 -7.35 10.26 -16.69
CA ARG A 36 -7.30 11.09 -15.47
C ARG A 36 -5.96 11.81 -15.34
N VAL A 37 -4.86 11.12 -15.61
CA VAL A 37 -3.52 11.73 -15.56
C VAL A 37 -3.38 12.84 -16.60
N LEU A 38 -3.85 12.64 -17.84
CA LEU A 38 -3.77 13.66 -18.89
C LEU A 38 -4.67 14.88 -18.62
N ALA A 39 -5.85 14.65 -18.04
CA ALA A 39 -6.78 15.72 -17.70
C ALA A 39 -6.32 16.54 -16.48
N ALA A 40 -5.86 15.88 -15.41
CA ALA A 40 -5.50 16.54 -14.16
C ALA A 40 -4.06 17.09 -14.17
N ARG A 41 -3.15 16.49 -14.94
CA ARG A 41 -1.70 16.81 -14.95
C ARG A 41 -1.12 16.93 -13.53
N PRO A 42 -1.30 15.91 -12.68
CA PRO A 42 -0.94 16.02 -11.27
C PRO A 42 0.58 16.09 -11.09
N GLU A 43 1.02 16.77 -10.04
CA GLU A 43 2.42 16.82 -9.60
C GLU A 43 2.82 15.50 -8.92
N ARG A 44 1.84 14.81 -8.31
CA ARG A 44 2.02 13.53 -7.60
C ARG A 44 0.83 12.60 -7.79
N ILE A 45 1.06 11.29 -7.75
CA ILE A 45 0.00 10.28 -7.67
C ILE A 45 0.11 9.51 -6.36
N GLU A 46 -0.98 9.48 -5.58
CA GLU A 46 -1.06 8.70 -4.34
C GLU A 46 -2.04 7.54 -4.48
N PHE A 47 -1.54 6.30 -4.30
CA PHE A 47 -2.37 5.10 -4.29
C PHE A 47 -2.86 4.84 -2.87
N VAL A 48 -4.16 5.02 -2.63
CA VAL A 48 -4.76 4.96 -1.29
C VAL A 48 -5.40 3.59 -1.08
N VAL A 49 -4.90 2.84 -0.11
CA VAL A 49 -5.42 1.51 0.30
C VAL A 49 -5.86 1.57 1.76
N GLY A 50 -7.00 0.99 2.10
CA GLY A 50 -7.51 1.00 3.48
C GLY A 50 -7.98 -0.37 3.94
N THR A 51 -7.64 -0.73 5.18
CA THR A 51 -7.93 -2.06 5.75
C THR A 51 -8.34 -1.92 7.21
N GLN A 52 -9.33 -2.71 7.65
CA GLN A 52 -9.64 -2.87 9.07
C GLN A 52 -8.54 -3.66 9.76
N ILE A 53 -7.97 -3.12 10.83
CA ILE A 53 -6.85 -3.74 11.56
C ILE A 53 -7.32 -4.76 12.62
N ASN A 54 -8.40 -5.48 12.34
CA ASN A 54 -9.05 -6.40 13.28
C ASN A 54 -8.39 -7.81 13.33
N GLY A 55 -7.06 -7.84 13.18
CA GLY A 55 -6.22 -9.03 13.16
C GLY A 55 -5.36 -9.13 11.90
N ALA A 56 -4.67 -10.26 11.74
CA ALA A 56 -3.77 -10.51 10.62
C ALA A 56 -4.48 -10.35 9.25
N PRO A 57 -3.81 -9.82 8.21
CA PRO A 57 -4.43 -9.77 6.90
C PRO A 57 -4.61 -11.16 6.30
N HIS A 58 -5.60 -11.30 5.41
CA HIS A 58 -5.76 -12.47 4.55
C HIS A 58 -5.15 -12.19 3.17
N LEU A 59 -4.94 -13.21 2.34
CA LEU A 59 -4.31 -13.11 1.01
C LEU A 59 -4.93 -12.00 0.14
N GLY A 60 -6.26 -11.95 0.06
CA GLY A 60 -6.94 -10.89 -0.71
C GLY A 60 -6.61 -9.46 -0.25
N THR A 61 -6.33 -9.23 1.03
CA THR A 61 -5.92 -7.91 1.54
C THR A 61 -4.51 -7.57 1.06
N ASN A 62 -3.56 -8.50 1.22
CA ASN A 62 -2.17 -8.30 0.79
C ASN A 62 -2.05 -8.23 -0.74
N LEU A 63 -2.95 -8.86 -1.50
CA LEU A 63 -3.04 -8.72 -2.96
C LEU A 63 -3.39 -7.27 -3.34
N VAL A 64 -4.38 -6.64 -2.69
CA VAL A 64 -4.74 -5.24 -2.94
C VAL A 64 -3.57 -4.32 -2.64
N GLN A 65 -2.92 -4.53 -1.49
CA GLN A 65 -1.78 -3.73 -1.04
C GLN A 65 -0.59 -3.89 -2.01
N THR A 66 -0.23 -5.11 -2.38
CA THR A 66 0.84 -5.38 -3.35
C THR A 66 0.55 -4.75 -4.71
N ALA A 67 -0.70 -4.83 -5.18
CA ALA A 67 -1.12 -4.20 -6.42
C ALA A 67 -0.96 -2.68 -6.37
N ALA A 68 -1.22 -2.03 -5.22
CA ALA A 68 -0.99 -0.59 -5.04
C ALA A 68 0.50 -0.23 -5.25
N PHE A 69 1.42 -0.96 -4.62
CA PHE A 69 2.87 -0.72 -4.75
C PHE A 69 3.38 -0.98 -6.18
N LEU A 70 2.91 -2.04 -6.84
CA LEU A 70 3.29 -2.34 -8.22
C LEU A 70 2.71 -1.34 -9.22
N LEU A 71 1.44 -0.96 -9.09
CA LEU A 71 0.85 0.07 -9.93
C LEU A 71 1.51 1.43 -9.71
N ALA A 72 1.89 1.78 -8.49
CA ALA A 72 2.67 2.98 -8.20
C ALA A 72 4.05 2.95 -8.88
N LYS A 73 4.75 1.82 -8.86
CA LYS A 73 6.02 1.63 -9.60
C LYS A 73 5.82 1.79 -11.11
N ILE A 74 4.77 1.18 -11.67
CA ILE A 74 4.47 1.23 -13.10
C ILE A 74 4.05 2.65 -13.51
N ALA A 75 3.17 3.30 -12.76
CA ALA A 75 2.72 4.69 -12.98
C ALA A 75 3.89 5.67 -12.98
N ARG A 76 4.83 5.54 -12.03
CA ARG A 76 6.02 6.39 -11.95
C ARG A 76 6.84 6.35 -13.23
N ARG A 77 7.05 5.14 -13.76
CA ARG A 77 7.77 4.95 -15.01
C ARG A 77 6.97 5.43 -16.22
N GLU A 78 5.67 5.13 -16.25
CA GLU A 78 4.82 5.37 -17.42
C GLU A 78 4.51 6.85 -17.61
N PHE A 79 4.20 7.55 -16.51
CA PHE A 79 3.76 8.94 -16.57
C PHE A 79 4.88 9.92 -16.19
N SER A 80 6.04 9.44 -15.72
CA SER A 80 7.14 10.27 -15.22
C SER A 80 6.71 11.23 -14.10
N ILE A 81 5.79 10.78 -13.24
CA ILE A 81 5.24 11.52 -12.09
C ILE A 81 5.61 10.77 -10.82
N ASP A 82 5.95 11.48 -9.75
CA ASP A 82 6.26 10.86 -8.46
C ASP A 82 5.04 10.13 -7.88
N THR A 83 5.29 8.96 -7.29
CA THR A 83 4.24 8.09 -6.75
C THR A 83 4.54 7.61 -5.34
N MET A 84 3.48 7.46 -4.54
CA MET A 84 3.55 6.78 -3.24
C MET A 84 2.28 5.97 -2.95
N VAL A 85 2.33 5.15 -1.90
CA VAL A 85 1.19 4.42 -1.35
C VAL A 85 0.79 5.01 0.01
N ARG A 86 -0.49 5.32 0.20
CA ARG A 86 -1.04 5.73 1.48
C ARG A 86 -1.90 4.61 2.06
N PHE A 87 -1.49 4.06 3.19
CA PHE A 87 -2.23 3.04 3.91
C PHE A 87 -3.10 3.65 5.02
N GLY A 88 -4.40 3.46 4.91
CA GLY A 88 -5.39 3.78 5.94
C GLY A 88 -5.63 2.60 6.87
N ALA A 89 -5.08 2.64 8.08
CA ALA A 89 -5.34 1.68 9.15
C ALA A 89 -6.68 2.00 9.82
N LEU A 90 -7.74 1.25 9.51
CA LEU A 90 -9.09 1.53 10.01
C LEU A 90 -9.26 0.93 11.42
N ASP A 91 -8.78 1.68 12.41
CA ASP A 91 -8.93 1.43 13.85
C ASP A 91 -10.33 1.77 14.40
N ASN A 92 -11.23 2.32 13.55
CA ASN A 92 -12.67 2.36 13.81
C ASN A 92 -13.41 1.05 13.50
N ALA A 93 -12.69 -0.04 13.21
CA ALA A 93 -13.30 -1.36 13.16
C ALA A 93 -14.00 -1.68 14.50
N PRO A 94 -15.18 -2.33 14.49
CA PRO A 94 -15.82 -2.78 15.74
C PRO A 94 -14.93 -3.81 16.45
N HIS A 95 -14.68 -3.61 17.74
CA HIS A 95 -13.96 -4.54 18.62
C HIS A 95 -14.97 -5.32 19.47
N ASP A 96 -15.57 -4.65 20.44
CA ASP A 96 -16.64 -5.19 21.28
C ASP A 96 -17.99 -4.80 20.73
N VAL A 97 -18.95 -5.73 20.79
CA VAL A 97 -20.35 -5.49 20.45
C VAL A 97 -21.22 -6.14 21.50
N VAL A 98 -22.05 -5.35 22.18
CA VAL A 98 -22.94 -5.80 23.24
C VAL A 98 -24.37 -5.38 22.93
N LEU A 99 -25.34 -6.18 23.38
CA LEU A 99 -26.75 -5.83 23.37
C LEU A 99 -27.12 -5.35 24.77
N ASP A 100 -27.73 -4.19 24.84
CA ASP A 100 -28.37 -3.73 26.07
C ASP A 100 -29.51 -4.70 26.44
N PRO A 101 -29.50 -5.30 27.64
CA PRO A 101 -30.49 -6.29 28.04
C PRO A 101 -31.92 -5.72 28.14
N GLU A 102 -32.07 -4.41 28.35
CA GLU A 102 -33.39 -3.78 28.49
C GLU A 102 -33.91 -3.33 27.12
N THR A 103 -33.13 -2.51 26.41
CA THR A 103 -33.58 -1.91 25.15
C THR A 103 -33.35 -2.80 23.93
N HIS A 104 -32.47 -3.79 24.03
CA HIS A 104 -31.97 -4.61 22.91
C HIS A 104 -31.20 -3.82 21.84
N HIS A 105 -30.83 -2.57 22.12
CA HIS A 105 -29.99 -1.78 21.24
C HIS A 105 -28.55 -2.32 21.27
N ALA A 106 -27.94 -2.40 20.09
CA ALA A 106 -26.56 -2.84 19.97
C ALA A 106 -25.60 -1.66 20.16
N TYR A 107 -24.62 -1.82 21.04
CA TYR A 107 -23.53 -0.87 21.25
C TYR A 107 -22.21 -1.48 20.80
N GLN A 108 -21.26 -0.63 20.40
CA GLN A 108 -19.93 -1.04 20.02
C GLN A 108 -18.85 -0.12 20.60
N GLN A 109 -17.69 -0.71 20.89
CA GLN A 109 -16.42 0.01 21.00
C GLN A 109 -15.60 -0.26 19.74
N THR A 110 -14.83 0.73 19.30
CA THR A 110 -13.87 0.54 18.21
C THR A 110 -12.56 -0.04 18.75
N TYR A 111 -11.71 -0.55 17.86
CA TYR A 111 -10.34 -0.97 18.23
C TYR A 111 -9.57 0.17 18.91
N PHE A 112 -9.72 1.40 18.45
CA PHE A 112 -9.12 2.56 19.10
C PHE A 112 -9.56 2.72 20.56
N HIS A 113 -10.87 2.67 20.85
CA HIS A 113 -11.38 2.84 22.21
C HIS A 113 -11.08 1.63 23.11
N ALA A 114 -11.16 0.42 22.58
CA ALA A 114 -10.94 -0.81 23.36
C ALA A 114 -9.46 -1.06 23.68
N LEU A 115 -8.55 -0.70 22.77
CA LEU A 115 -7.12 -1.03 22.89
C LEU A 115 -6.25 0.19 23.21
N GLY A 116 -6.68 1.39 22.85
CA GLY A 116 -5.88 2.61 22.93
C GLY A 116 -4.85 2.72 21.79
N LYS A 117 -4.25 3.92 21.68
CA LYS A 117 -3.31 4.29 20.61
C LYS A 117 -2.09 3.36 20.54
N ASP A 118 -1.51 3.01 21.68
CA ASP A 118 -0.25 2.25 21.73
C ASP A 118 -0.44 0.83 21.19
N LYS A 119 -1.47 0.12 21.64
CA LYS A 119 -1.79 -1.23 21.13
C LYS A 119 -2.25 -1.23 19.68
N VAL A 120 -2.94 -0.18 19.23
CA VAL A 120 -3.21 0.01 17.79
C VAL A 120 -1.89 0.14 17.01
N GLY A 121 -0.93 0.88 17.54
CA GLY A 121 0.44 0.96 17.02
C GLY A 121 1.12 -0.41 16.94
N GLU A 122 1.06 -1.19 18.01
CA GLU A 122 1.62 -2.56 18.06
C GLU A 122 0.99 -3.49 17.01
N LEU A 123 -0.34 -3.39 16.76
CA LEU A 123 -1.01 -4.15 15.70
C LEU A 123 -0.51 -3.76 14.30
N ILE A 124 -0.31 -2.47 14.08
CA ILE A 124 0.20 -1.95 12.80
C ILE A 124 1.64 -2.44 12.59
N GLU A 125 2.48 -2.31 13.61
CA GLU A 125 3.87 -2.76 13.59
C GLU A 125 3.98 -4.28 13.37
N GLY A 126 3.18 -5.07 14.11
CA GLY A 126 3.22 -6.52 14.05
C GLY A 126 2.71 -7.14 12.74
N TYR A 127 1.72 -6.52 12.09
CA TYR A 127 1.10 -7.11 10.89
C TYR A 127 1.43 -6.44 9.56
N TYR A 128 1.82 -5.16 9.56
CA TYR A 128 1.91 -4.39 8.31
C TYR A 128 3.29 -3.78 8.06
N ARG A 129 4.04 -3.39 9.11
CA ARG A 129 5.29 -2.61 8.92
C ARG A 129 6.33 -3.36 8.11
N ALA A 130 6.71 -4.56 8.56
CA ALA A 130 7.71 -5.38 7.86
C ALA A 130 7.26 -5.72 6.42
N PHE A 131 5.97 -6.00 6.23
CA PHE A 131 5.40 -6.27 4.92
C PHE A 131 5.49 -5.06 3.97
N PHE A 132 5.15 -3.85 4.44
CA PHE A 132 5.26 -2.63 3.63
C PHE A 132 6.69 -2.16 3.42
N ASP A 133 7.58 -2.33 4.39
CA ASP A 133 9.00 -2.06 4.22
C ASP A 133 9.59 -2.94 3.11
N SER A 134 9.28 -4.23 3.13
CA SER A 134 9.68 -5.20 2.11
C SER A 134 9.06 -4.87 0.73
N LEU A 135 7.78 -4.52 0.66
CA LEU A 135 7.14 -4.07 -0.60
C LEU A 135 7.75 -2.75 -1.13
N SER A 136 8.04 -1.81 -0.24
CA SER A 136 8.68 -0.53 -0.57
C SER A 136 10.06 -0.76 -1.17
N GLU A 137 10.85 -1.66 -0.59
CA GLU A 137 12.15 -2.06 -1.15
C GLU A 137 12.00 -2.74 -2.51
N ALA A 138 11.12 -3.74 -2.63
CA ALA A 138 10.92 -4.50 -3.86
C ALA A 138 10.43 -3.63 -5.04
N THR A 139 9.70 -2.55 -4.74
CA THR A 139 9.08 -1.69 -5.76
C THR A 139 9.73 -0.31 -5.91
N GLY A 140 10.60 0.08 -4.97
CA GLY A 140 11.15 1.43 -4.86
C GLY A 140 10.06 2.49 -4.65
N THR A 141 8.94 2.14 -4.05
CA THR A 141 7.76 3.01 -3.85
C THR A 141 7.62 3.33 -2.37
N GLU A 142 7.57 4.63 -2.05
CA GLU A 142 7.40 5.08 -0.67
C GLU A 142 5.97 4.83 -0.19
N TYR A 143 5.81 4.72 1.14
CA TYR A 143 4.50 4.63 1.75
C TYR A 143 4.37 5.46 3.01
N ALA A 144 3.13 5.80 3.33
CA ALA A 144 2.73 6.44 4.59
C ALA A 144 1.59 5.66 5.23
N ILE A 145 1.59 5.57 6.55
CA ILE A 145 0.51 4.96 7.34
C ILE A 145 -0.27 6.09 8.05
N GLU A 146 -1.59 6.04 7.94
CA GLU A 146 -2.53 6.93 8.65
C GLU A 146 -3.63 6.07 9.29
N THR A 147 -3.83 6.22 10.60
CA THR A 147 -4.99 5.60 11.28
C THR A 147 -6.28 6.34 10.94
N TYR A 148 -7.44 5.68 11.00
CA TYR A 148 -8.72 6.37 10.88
C TYR A 148 -8.89 7.42 11.99
N THR A 149 -8.45 7.15 13.22
CA THR A 149 -8.43 8.14 14.31
C THR A 149 -7.70 9.43 13.92
N GLY A 150 -6.50 9.32 13.32
CA GLY A 150 -5.76 10.47 12.80
C GLY A 150 -6.44 11.14 11.60
N GLN A 151 -7.06 10.35 10.71
CA GLN A 151 -7.77 10.88 9.55
C GLN A 151 -9.01 11.70 9.94
N GLN A 152 -9.83 11.19 10.85
CA GLN A 152 -11.06 11.87 11.28
C GLN A 152 -10.78 13.10 12.16
N ALA A 153 -9.63 13.13 12.82
CA ALA A 153 -9.14 14.29 13.57
C ALA A 153 -8.68 15.44 12.66
N ALA A 154 -8.33 15.16 11.39
CA ALA A 154 -7.77 16.18 10.51
C ALA A 154 -8.83 17.25 10.12
N PRO A 155 -8.50 18.56 10.18
CA PRO A 155 -9.45 19.63 9.88
C PRO A 155 -10.12 19.51 8.51
N LYS A 156 -9.35 19.08 7.49
CA LYS A 156 -9.88 18.83 6.14
C LYS A 156 -10.98 17.76 6.09
N PHE A 157 -10.88 16.72 6.92
CA PHE A 157 -11.86 15.65 6.96
C PHE A 157 -13.12 16.13 7.65
N ARG A 158 -12.97 16.80 8.80
CA ARG A 158 -14.08 17.35 9.58
C ARG A 158 -14.84 18.43 8.83
N ALA A 159 -14.13 19.35 8.18
CA ALA A 159 -14.74 20.37 7.33
C ALA A 159 -15.52 19.75 6.17
N GLU A 160 -15.03 18.68 5.53
CA GLU A 160 -15.83 17.97 4.51
C GLU A 160 -17.02 17.24 5.12
N PHE A 161 -16.88 16.62 6.29
CA PHE A 161 -18.01 16.00 7.00
C PHE A 161 -19.11 17.02 7.28
N LEU A 162 -18.80 18.18 7.87
CA LEU A 162 -19.77 19.23 8.15
C LEU A 162 -20.47 19.73 6.89
N ARG A 163 -19.72 19.96 5.80
CA ARG A 163 -20.29 20.30 4.48
C ARG A 163 -21.25 19.24 3.96
N THR A 164 -21.03 17.96 4.25
CA THR A 164 -21.99 16.91 3.86
C THR A 164 -23.25 16.90 4.72
N LEU A 165 -23.20 17.36 5.98
CA LEU A 165 -24.38 17.42 6.85
C LEU A 165 -25.39 18.45 6.35
N GLU A 166 -24.94 19.59 5.83
CA GLU A 166 -25.80 20.61 5.21
C GLU A 166 -26.67 20.06 4.06
N ARG A 167 -26.22 18.95 3.46
CA ARG A 167 -26.83 18.30 2.31
C ARG A 167 -27.21 16.84 2.62
N ILE A 168 -27.39 16.50 3.90
CA ILE A 168 -27.60 15.11 4.33
C ILE A 168 -28.82 14.47 3.67
N GLU A 169 -29.89 15.24 3.47
CA GLU A 169 -31.13 14.77 2.83
C GLU A 169 -30.91 14.32 1.38
N ASP A 170 -29.98 14.93 0.66
CA ASP A 170 -29.68 14.57 -0.72
C ASP A 170 -28.83 13.29 -0.83
N ILE A 171 -28.10 12.95 0.22
CA ILE A 171 -27.16 11.82 0.24
C ILE A 171 -27.64 10.63 1.07
N ARG A 172 -28.63 10.79 1.94
CA ARG A 172 -29.00 9.76 2.93
C ARG A 172 -29.41 8.42 2.31
N TRP A 173 -30.11 8.45 1.18
CA TRP A 173 -30.55 7.24 0.48
C TRP A 173 -29.42 6.56 -0.30
N TRP A 174 -28.38 7.30 -0.66
CA TRP A 174 -27.16 6.71 -1.20
C TRP A 174 -26.34 6.05 -0.10
N LEU A 175 -26.27 6.66 1.07
CA LEU A 175 -25.45 6.19 2.19
C LEU A 175 -26.12 5.10 3.04
N ALA A 176 -27.46 5.07 3.06
CA ALA A 176 -28.28 4.13 3.82
C ALA A 176 -29.53 3.73 3.01
N PRO A 177 -29.38 2.99 1.89
CA PRO A 177 -30.47 2.75 0.93
C PRO A 177 -31.68 2.01 1.48
N SER A 178 -31.51 1.24 2.55
CA SER A 178 -32.60 0.44 3.12
C SER A 178 -33.57 1.26 3.98
N HIS A 179 -33.13 2.34 4.59
CA HIS A 179 -33.93 3.07 5.60
C HIS A 179 -33.71 4.59 5.63
N GLY A 180 -32.72 5.12 4.90
CA GLY A 180 -32.42 6.55 4.84
C GLY A 180 -31.84 7.13 6.12
N VAL A 181 -31.50 6.30 7.12
CA VAL A 181 -30.84 6.73 8.37
C VAL A 181 -29.34 6.52 8.22
N VAL A 182 -28.60 7.61 8.08
CA VAL A 182 -27.14 7.54 7.96
C VAL A 182 -26.53 7.40 9.35
N HIS A 183 -25.80 6.30 9.59
CA HIS A 183 -25.21 6.10 10.91
C HIS A 183 -23.98 6.99 11.10
N ILE A 184 -24.15 8.00 11.95
CA ILE A 184 -23.08 8.86 12.48
C ILE A 184 -22.93 8.47 13.95
N ARG A 185 -21.77 7.94 14.33
CA ARG A 185 -21.49 7.57 15.71
C ARG A 185 -20.53 8.60 16.30
N VAL A 186 -20.89 9.14 17.46
CA VAL A 186 -20.04 10.02 18.28
C VAL A 186 -19.78 9.30 19.60
N PRO A 187 -18.76 8.43 19.70
CA PRO A 187 -18.51 7.64 20.90
C PRO A 187 -18.49 8.45 22.19
N CYS A 188 -19.02 7.87 23.27
CA CYS A 188 -19.06 8.50 24.58
C CYS A 188 -17.64 8.92 25.02
N PRO A 189 -17.38 10.19 25.37
CA PRO A 189 -16.04 10.64 25.77
C PRO A 189 -15.48 9.92 27.00
N ALA A 190 -16.34 9.38 27.87
CA ALA A 190 -15.93 8.70 29.10
C ALA A 190 -15.49 7.25 28.90
N CYS A 191 -16.14 6.49 28.00
CA CYS A 191 -15.88 5.06 27.83
C CYS A 191 -15.81 4.56 26.39
N GLY A 192 -16.07 5.40 25.39
CA GLY A 192 -15.98 5.03 23.98
C GLY A 192 -17.11 4.14 23.45
N TRP A 193 -18.16 3.87 24.24
CA TRP A 193 -19.35 3.20 23.72
C TRP A 193 -20.12 4.11 22.77
N ALA A 194 -20.53 3.56 21.63
CA ALA A 194 -21.46 4.18 20.71
C ALA A 194 -22.53 3.17 20.29
N GLU A 195 -23.76 3.64 20.10
CA GLU A 195 -24.81 2.82 19.53
C GLU A 195 -24.45 2.43 18.09
N LYS A 196 -24.43 1.14 17.80
CA LYS A 196 -23.91 0.56 16.55
C LYS A 196 -24.64 1.08 15.31
N ARG A 197 -25.96 1.24 15.42
CA ARG A 197 -26.82 1.76 14.34
C ARG A 197 -27.09 3.26 14.48
N ALA A 198 -26.67 3.89 15.57
CA ALA A 198 -26.87 5.32 15.81
C ALA A 198 -28.35 5.77 15.66
N ASP A 199 -29.31 4.88 15.96
CA ASP A 199 -30.75 5.12 15.86
C ASP A 199 -31.20 6.29 16.76
N ARG A 200 -30.49 6.53 17.88
CA ARG A 200 -30.74 7.61 18.84
C ARG A 200 -29.68 8.70 18.82
N THR A 201 -28.77 8.69 17.84
CA THR A 201 -27.86 9.83 17.63
C THR A 201 -28.59 10.88 16.79
N LYS A 202 -28.72 12.11 17.31
CA LYS A 202 -29.48 13.19 16.68
C LYS A 202 -28.60 14.41 16.50
N LEU A 203 -28.62 14.99 15.30
CA LEU A 203 -28.09 16.32 15.03
C LEU A 203 -29.04 17.36 15.64
N VAL A 204 -28.58 18.10 16.64
CA VAL A 204 -29.36 19.11 17.37
C VAL A 204 -29.12 20.50 16.81
N ARG A 205 -27.87 20.80 16.43
CA ARG A 205 -27.48 22.09 15.87
C ARG A 205 -26.43 21.90 14.78
N LEU A 206 -26.55 22.66 13.71
CA LEU A 206 -25.55 22.80 12.65
C LEU A 206 -25.47 24.29 12.29
N ASP A 207 -24.32 24.89 12.52
CA ASP A 207 -24.04 26.30 12.29
C ASP A 207 -22.59 26.47 11.78
N GLU A 208 -22.11 27.72 11.72
CA GLU A 208 -20.75 28.04 11.27
C GLU A 208 -19.66 27.49 12.20
N ASP A 209 -20.00 27.27 13.48
CA ASP A 209 -19.06 26.78 14.49
C ASP A 209 -18.93 25.25 14.44
N GLY A 210 -19.97 24.53 14.00
CA GLY A 210 -19.89 23.10 13.80
C GLY A 210 -21.23 22.37 13.93
N ALA A 211 -21.16 21.10 14.33
CA ALA A 211 -22.33 20.23 14.50
C ALA A 211 -22.40 19.69 15.93
N THR A 212 -23.52 19.94 16.61
CA THR A 212 -23.81 19.37 17.94
C THR A 212 -24.73 18.17 17.82
N PHE A 213 -24.31 17.05 18.39
CA PHE A 213 -25.05 15.80 18.43
C PHE A 213 -25.42 15.41 19.86
N THR A 214 -26.64 14.90 20.06
CA THR A 214 -26.99 14.14 21.26
C THR A 214 -26.96 12.65 20.94
N ALA A 215 -26.44 11.83 21.85
CA ALA A 215 -26.38 10.38 21.72
C ALA A 215 -26.59 9.71 23.09
N VAL A 216 -26.78 8.39 23.06
CA VAL A 216 -26.99 7.56 24.25
C VAL A 216 -25.82 6.62 24.43
N CYS A 217 -25.27 6.56 25.64
CA CYS A 217 -24.18 5.68 26.03
C CYS A 217 -24.78 4.48 26.77
N LEU A 218 -24.20 3.30 26.57
CA LEU A 218 -24.57 2.10 27.31
C LEU A 218 -24.49 2.31 28.83
N ASP A 219 -23.36 2.83 29.31
CA ASP A 219 -23.09 2.95 30.75
C ASP A 219 -23.45 4.33 31.35
N HIS A 220 -23.44 5.40 30.54
CA HIS A 220 -23.51 6.78 31.02
C HIS A 220 -24.82 7.52 30.63
N GLY A 221 -25.74 6.87 29.92
CA GLY A 221 -26.99 7.51 29.49
C GLY A 221 -26.78 8.57 28.41
N ASP A 222 -27.64 9.60 28.40
CA ASP A 222 -27.60 10.67 27.39
C ASP A 222 -26.36 11.56 27.52
N TYR A 223 -25.75 11.92 26.41
CA TYR A 223 -24.64 12.87 26.34
C TYR A 223 -24.69 13.71 25.06
N GLU A 224 -23.97 14.84 25.08
CA GLU A 224 -23.83 15.75 23.96
C GLU A 224 -22.37 15.80 23.51
N VAL A 225 -22.15 15.88 22.20
CA VAL A 225 -20.83 16.02 21.57
C VAL A 225 -20.91 17.11 20.50
N HIS A 226 -19.96 18.04 20.53
CA HIS A 226 -19.77 19.02 19.46
C HIS A 226 -18.65 18.57 18.53
N ILE A 227 -18.84 18.70 17.23
CA ILE A 227 -17.86 18.39 16.19
C ILE A 227 -17.63 19.66 15.38
N ASP A 228 -16.42 20.22 15.47
CA ASP A 228 -15.97 21.33 14.64
C ASP A 228 -14.69 20.96 13.87
N PRO A 229 -14.23 21.79 12.91
CA PRO A 229 -13.04 21.52 12.12
C PRO A 229 -11.72 21.46 12.91
N GLU A 230 -11.60 22.17 14.03
CA GLU A 230 -10.33 22.44 14.70
C GLU A 230 -10.12 21.59 15.97
N ASP A 231 -11.18 21.28 16.73
CA ASP A 231 -11.10 20.46 17.94
C ASP A 231 -10.95 18.98 17.61
N ASP A 232 -9.76 18.41 17.76
CA ASP A 232 -9.51 17.01 17.45
C ASP A 232 -9.98 15.99 18.50
N GLN A 233 -10.48 16.45 19.67
CA GLN A 233 -10.81 15.56 20.80
C GLN A 233 -12.08 14.74 20.59
N PRO A 234 -13.21 15.31 20.13
CA PRO A 234 -14.44 14.55 19.92
C PRO A 234 -14.29 13.52 18.81
N TYR A 235 -14.53 12.25 19.09
CA TYR A 235 -14.35 11.20 18.08
C TYR A 235 -15.53 11.14 17.11
N LEU A 236 -15.23 11.19 15.80
CA LEU A 236 -16.22 11.01 14.74
C LEU A 236 -16.07 9.61 14.09
N ASP A 237 -17.04 8.72 14.31
CA ASP A 237 -17.09 7.40 13.68
C ASP A 237 -18.19 7.33 12.61
N LEU A 238 -17.77 7.37 11.34
CA LEU A 238 -18.68 7.27 10.20
C LEU A 238 -18.84 5.83 9.72
N ALA A 239 -20.07 5.46 9.35
CA ALA A 239 -20.32 4.20 8.65
C ALA A 239 -19.51 4.08 7.34
N THR A 240 -19.29 2.84 6.91
CA THR A 240 -18.40 2.46 5.81
C THR A 240 -18.57 3.28 4.52
N LEU A 241 -19.80 3.48 4.03
CA LEU A 241 -20.05 4.27 2.82
C LEU A 241 -19.82 5.77 3.07
N TYR A 242 -20.30 6.28 4.19
CA TYR A 242 -20.18 7.71 4.52
C TYR A 242 -18.73 8.12 4.75
N ARG A 243 -17.95 7.32 5.46
CA ARG A 243 -16.50 7.51 5.59
C ARG A 243 -15.82 7.61 4.22
N ASN A 244 -16.18 6.74 3.28
CA ASN A 244 -15.57 6.78 1.95
C ASN A 244 -15.98 8.05 1.19
N LEU A 245 -17.24 8.50 1.28
CA LEU A 245 -17.67 9.76 0.68
C LEU A 245 -16.86 10.95 1.21
N VAL A 246 -16.79 11.12 2.54
CA VAL A 246 -16.07 12.24 3.17
C VAL A 246 -14.59 12.21 2.82
N LYS A 247 -13.94 11.04 2.98
CA LYS A 247 -12.53 10.84 2.64
C LYS A 247 -12.23 11.15 1.17
N GLU A 248 -13.03 10.61 0.25
CA GLU A 248 -12.79 10.77 -1.19
C GLU A 248 -13.03 12.22 -1.64
N ARG A 249 -13.98 12.94 -1.03
CA ARG A 249 -14.15 14.38 -1.25
C ARG A 249 -12.99 15.19 -0.67
N ALA A 250 -12.53 14.87 0.54
CA ALA A 250 -11.40 15.56 1.17
C ALA A 250 -10.12 15.43 0.32
N PHE A 251 -9.88 14.28 -0.28
CA PHE A 251 -8.77 14.09 -1.22
C PHE A 251 -8.97 14.84 -2.55
N GLY A 252 -10.21 14.95 -3.05
CA GLY A 252 -10.52 15.69 -4.28
C GLY A 252 -10.31 17.21 -4.17
N ARG A 253 -9.98 17.74 -2.98
CA ARG A 253 -9.65 19.16 -2.75
C ARG A 253 -8.18 19.50 -2.97
N ASP A 254 -7.32 18.50 -3.16
CA ASP A 254 -5.91 18.71 -3.48
C ASP A 254 -5.69 18.57 -5.01
N PRO A 255 -5.62 19.69 -5.76
CA PRO A 255 -5.47 19.65 -7.21
C PRO A 255 -4.07 19.18 -7.66
N GLY A 256 -3.06 19.25 -6.78
CA GLY A 256 -1.69 18.82 -7.10
C GLY A 256 -1.52 17.30 -7.07
N THR A 257 -2.41 16.58 -6.38
CA THR A 257 -2.30 15.15 -6.16
C THR A 257 -3.47 14.37 -6.75
N LEU A 258 -3.19 13.48 -7.70
CA LEU A 258 -4.17 12.49 -8.14
C LEU A 258 -4.22 11.32 -7.15
N HIS A 259 -5.25 11.29 -6.33
CA HIS A 259 -5.52 10.20 -5.41
C HIS A 259 -6.24 9.04 -6.14
N VAL A 260 -5.67 7.84 -6.06
CA VAL A 260 -6.20 6.61 -6.69
C VAL A 260 -6.61 5.63 -5.60
N MET A 261 -7.91 5.42 -5.42
CA MET A 261 -8.44 4.50 -4.42
C MET A 261 -8.26 3.05 -4.88
N MET A 262 -7.43 2.30 -4.16
CA MET A 262 -7.23 0.86 -4.36
C MET A 262 -8.25 0.09 -3.53
N LYS A 263 -9.09 -0.70 -4.19
CA LYS A 263 -10.15 -1.48 -3.52
C LYS A 263 -10.23 -2.90 -4.07
N GLY A 264 -10.68 -3.85 -3.26
CA GLY A 264 -11.03 -5.18 -3.74
C GLY A 264 -12.24 -5.14 -4.69
N GLY A 265 -12.37 -6.11 -5.59
CA GLY A 265 -13.44 -6.16 -6.58
C GLY A 265 -14.87 -6.09 -6.02
N ASP A 266 -15.11 -6.52 -4.79
CA ASP A 266 -16.41 -6.42 -4.12
C ASP A 266 -16.88 -4.98 -3.89
N TRP A 267 -15.95 -4.03 -3.80
CA TRP A 267 -16.28 -2.62 -3.61
C TRP A 267 -16.86 -1.96 -4.85
N ALA A 268 -16.81 -2.58 -6.03
CA ALA A 268 -17.39 -2.01 -7.24
C ALA A 268 -18.87 -1.65 -7.04
N PHE A 269 -19.64 -2.55 -6.40
CA PHE A 269 -21.05 -2.35 -6.11
C PHE A 269 -21.27 -1.25 -5.07
N GLY A 270 -20.48 -1.23 -3.99
CA GLY A 270 -20.57 -0.18 -2.97
C GLY A 270 -20.18 1.21 -3.49
N CYS A 271 -19.25 1.28 -4.44
CA CYS A 271 -18.84 2.55 -5.05
C CYS A 271 -19.91 3.17 -5.93
N GLN A 272 -20.86 2.39 -6.47
CA GLN A 272 -22.01 2.96 -7.20
C GLN A 272 -22.84 3.87 -6.29
N LEU A 273 -23.02 3.48 -5.03
CA LEU A 273 -23.71 4.30 -4.03
C LEU A 273 -22.90 5.53 -3.64
N VAL A 274 -21.59 5.38 -3.45
CA VAL A 274 -20.69 6.52 -3.16
C VAL A 274 -20.71 7.53 -4.33
N ASP A 275 -20.72 7.05 -5.57
CA ASP A 275 -20.79 7.92 -6.76
C ASP A 275 -22.12 8.65 -6.89
N GLY A 276 -23.22 8.00 -6.56
CA GLY A 276 -24.52 8.66 -6.45
C GLY A 276 -24.52 9.78 -5.41
N ALA A 277 -23.95 9.53 -4.23
CA ALA A 277 -23.79 10.56 -3.20
C ALA A 277 -22.87 11.72 -3.64
N LEU A 278 -21.75 11.40 -4.30
CA LEU A 278 -20.86 12.42 -4.88
C LEU A 278 -21.59 13.28 -5.92
N GLY A 279 -22.40 12.65 -6.78
CA GLY A 279 -23.22 13.35 -7.78
C GLY A 279 -24.28 14.24 -7.14
N ALA A 280 -24.98 13.75 -6.11
CA ALA A 280 -25.99 14.52 -5.37
C ALA A 280 -25.39 15.76 -4.68
N LEU A 281 -24.13 15.67 -4.23
CA LEU A 281 -23.36 16.80 -3.69
C LEU A 281 -22.72 17.70 -4.77
N GLY A 282 -23.05 17.50 -6.05
CA GLY A 282 -22.52 18.30 -7.15
C GLY A 282 -21.01 18.21 -7.31
N THR A 283 -20.40 17.06 -7.00
CA THR A 283 -18.95 16.86 -7.15
C THR A 283 -18.53 17.09 -8.60
N PRO A 284 -17.64 18.06 -8.90
CA PRO A 284 -17.21 18.31 -10.27
C PRO A 284 -16.54 17.09 -10.89
N PRO A 285 -16.66 16.83 -12.21
CA PRO A 285 -16.01 15.70 -12.87
C PRO A 285 -14.50 15.59 -12.59
N ALA A 286 -13.81 16.73 -12.51
CA ALA A 286 -12.39 16.80 -12.19
C ALA A 286 -12.05 16.31 -10.77
N ALA A 287 -12.96 16.49 -9.81
CA ALA A 287 -12.80 16.07 -8.42
C ALA A 287 -13.39 14.67 -8.12
N MET A 288 -14.04 14.05 -9.11
CA MET A 288 -14.51 12.66 -8.96
C MET A 288 -13.32 11.72 -8.73
N PRO A 289 -13.39 10.83 -7.72
CA PRO A 289 -12.27 10.00 -7.32
C PRO A 289 -11.91 9.00 -8.41
N MET A 290 -10.61 8.80 -8.62
CA MET A 290 -10.14 7.66 -9.41
C MET A 290 -10.10 6.41 -8.51
N ARG A 291 -10.58 5.28 -9.01
CA ARG A 291 -10.53 4.00 -8.29
C ARG A 291 -10.01 2.88 -9.20
N ILE A 292 -9.27 1.95 -8.62
CA ILE A 292 -8.85 0.70 -9.28
C ILE A 292 -9.33 -0.46 -8.42
N PHE A 293 -10.12 -1.33 -9.03
CA PHE A 293 -10.61 -2.55 -8.40
C PHE A 293 -9.68 -3.72 -8.74
N THR A 294 -9.09 -4.31 -7.71
CA THR A 294 -8.15 -5.44 -7.85
C THR A 294 -8.92 -6.76 -7.93
N PRO A 295 -8.26 -7.84 -8.40
CA PRO A 295 -8.83 -9.17 -8.38
C PRO A 295 -9.50 -9.53 -7.04
N GLN A 296 -10.72 -10.06 -7.10
CA GLN A 296 -11.37 -10.64 -5.93
C GLN A 296 -10.89 -12.08 -5.74
N VAL A 297 -10.53 -12.44 -4.50
CA VAL A 297 -10.17 -13.80 -4.14
C VAL A 297 -11.40 -14.56 -3.67
N LEU A 298 -11.66 -15.72 -4.27
CA LEU A 298 -12.86 -16.53 -4.06
C LEU A 298 -12.52 -17.87 -3.39
N ALA A 299 -13.35 -18.30 -2.44
CA ALA A 299 -13.40 -19.67 -1.96
C ALA A 299 -13.95 -20.61 -3.07
N PRO A 300 -13.83 -21.95 -2.95
CA PRO A 300 -14.38 -22.88 -3.94
C PRO A 300 -15.90 -22.75 -4.16
N THR A 301 -16.62 -22.24 -3.16
CA THR A 301 -18.07 -21.97 -3.24
C THR A 301 -18.41 -20.75 -4.12
N GLY A 302 -17.41 -20.02 -4.60
CA GLY A 302 -17.59 -18.72 -5.28
C GLY A 302 -17.78 -17.55 -4.31
N ALA A 303 -17.85 -17.79 -3.00
CA ALA A 303 -17.91 -16.73 -2.01
C ALA A 303 -16.58 -15.97 -1.92
N LYS A 304 -16.64 -14.68 -1.56
CA LYS A 304 -15.44 -13.88 -1.26
C LYS A 304 -14.67 -14.53 -0.10
N LEU A 305 -13.36 -14.71 -0.27
CA LEU A 305 -12.48 -15.12 0.81
C LEU A 305 -12.57 -14.10 1.95
N SER A 306 -13.05 -14.55 3.12
CA SER A 306 -13.20 -13.73 4.31
C SER A 306 -13.07 -14.57 5.57
N LYS A 307 -12.60 -13.97 6.66
CA LYS A 307 -12.53 -14.65 7.97
C LYS A 307 -13.90 -14.94 8.57
N SER A 308 -14.91 -14.13 8.25
CA SER A 308 -16.29 -14.34 8.69
C SER A 308 -16.90 -15.63 8.13
N LEU A 309 -16.56 -16.00 6.90
CA LEU A 309 -17.02 -17.24 6.27
C LEU A 309 -16.64 -18.49 7.11
N LEU A 310 -15.47 -18.49 7.75
CA LEU A 310 -15.08 -19.56 8.67
C LEU A 310 -15.91 -19.60 9.94
N ARG A 311 -16.34 -18.43 10.46
CA ARG A 311 -17.13 -18.37 11.70
C ARG A 311 -18.49 -19.06 11.51
N GLU A 312 -19.02 -19.05 10.29
CA GLU A 312 -20.25 -19.75 9.93
C GLU A 312 -20.07 -21.28 9.82
N GLN A 313 -18.87 -21.76 9.46
CA GLN A 313 -18.56 -23.19 9.31
C GLN A 313 -18.02 -23.87 10.59
N GLY A 314 -17.89 -23.11 11.69
CA GLY A 314 -17.31 -23.57 12.95
C GLY A 314 -15.80 -23.30 13.05
N LYS A 315 -15.34 -22.94 14.26
CA LYS A 315 -13.92 -22.64 14.51
C LYS A 315 -13.03 -23.83 14.12
N GLY A 316 -12.09 -23.61 13.20
CA GLY A 316 -11.04 -24.57 12.84
C GLY A 316 -11.30 -25.40 11.58
N VAL A 317 -12.49 -25.33 10.97
CA VAL A 317 -12.76 -26.00 9.69
C VAL A 317 -12.40 -25.06 8.54
N LEU A 318 -11.34 -25.37 7.80
CA LEU A 318 -10.99 -24.65 6.58
C LEU A 318 -11.82 -25.19 5.39
N PRO A 319 -12.35 -24.31 4.51
CA PRO A 319 -12.91 -24.75 3.25
C PRO A 319 -11.88 -25.52 2.44
N ALA A 320 -12.33 -26.42 1.56
CA ALA A 320 -11.46 -27.12 0.62
C ALA A 320 -10.57 -26.13 -0.15
N ASP A 321 -9.35 -26.55 -0.50
CA ASP A 321 -8.35 -25.74 -1.22
C ASP A 321 -7.93 -24.42 -0.53
N VAL A 322 -8.35 -24.14 0.71
CA VAL A 322 -7.90 -22.97 1.49
C VAL A 322 -6.81 -23.40 2.47
N GLU A 323 -5.61 -22.88 2.27
CA GLU A 323 -4.51 -23.06 3.22
C GLU A 323 -4.59 -22.04 4.38
N PRO A 324 -4.10 -22.37 5.61
CA PRO A 324 -4.16 -21.47 6.76
C PRO A 324 -3.61 -20.05 6.47
N TRP A 325 -2.47 -19.99 5.76
CA TRP A 325 -1.80 -18.73 5.44
C TRP A 325 -2.62 -17.80 4.53
N MET A 326 -3.58 -18.35 3.77
CA MET A 326 -4.44 -17.55 2.90
C MET A 326 -5.43 -16.70 3.69
N LEU A 327 -5.73 -17.09 4.94
CA LEU A 327 -6.63 -16.39 5.84
C LEU A 327 -5.92 -15.62 6.94
N ASP A 328 -4.75 -16.12 7.34
CA ASP A 328 -3.85 -15.48 8.28
C ASP A 328 -2.42 -15.55 7.75
N THR A 329 -1.95 -14.43 7.18
CA THR A 329 -0.67 -14.42 6.46
C THR A 329 0.53 -14.62 7.38
N THR A 330 0.37 -14.56 8.71
CA THR A 330 1.46 -14.90 9.64
C THR A 330 1.76 -16.39 9.67
N ALA A 331 0.87 -17.24 9.11
CA ALA A 331 1.10 -18.66 8.95
C ALA A 331 1.87 -19.01 7.66
N TRP A 332 2.40 -18.02 6.92
CA TRP A 332 3.28 -18.28 5.79
C TRP A 332 4.51 -19.08 6.24
N PRO A 333 4.92 -20.14 5.53
CA PRO A 333 5.95 -21.07 6.01
C PRO A 333 7.39 -20.52 5.94
N ALA A 334 7.63 -19.41 5.26
CA ALA A 334 8.93 -18.77 5.12
C ALA A 334 8.92 -17.36 5.74
N ASP A 335 9.99 -16.59 5.53
CA ASP A 335 10.05 -15.20 6.00
C ASP A 335 9.17 -14.24 5.19
N VAL A 336 9.09 -12.99 5.66
CA VAL A 336 8.27 -11.94 5.06
C VAL A 336 8.77 -11.54 3.66
N ASP A 337 10.07 -11.63 3.40
CA ASP A 337 10.65 -11.24 2.11
C ASP A 337 10.31 -12.27 1.03
N ASP A 338 10.38 -13.56 1.34
CA ASP A 338 9.92 -14.64 0.46
C ASP A 338 8.42 -14.49 0.13
N TYR A 339 7.60 -14.18 1.14
CA TYR A 339 6.17 -13.94 0.94
C TYR A 339 5.92 -12.74 0.02
N VAL A 340 6.62 -11.63 0.26
CA VAL A 340 6.51 -10.40 -0.54
C VAL A 340 7.00 -10.63 -1.96
N ASP A 341 8.12 -11.31 -2.17
CA ASP A 341 8.61 -11.65 -3.50
C ASP A 341 7.61 -12.53 -4.27
N THR A 342 7.03 -13.50 -3.57
CA THR A 342 5.99 -14.36 -4.14
C THR A 342 4.76 -13.55 -4.56
N LEU A 343 4.31 -12.59 -3.73
CA LEU A 343 3.18 -11.72 -4.07
C LEU A 343 3.52 -10.73 -5.18
N VAL A 344 4.71 -10.12 -5.15
CA VAL A 344 5.19 -9.20 -6.18
C VAL A 344 5.26 -9.91 -7.53
N TRP A 345 5.74 -11.14 -7.56
CA TRP A 345 5.71 -11.97 -8.75
C TRP A 345 4.28 -12.26 -9.19
N LEU A 346 3.44 -12.79 -8.30
CA LEU A 346 2.06 -13.17 -8.62
C LEU A 346 1.30 -11.98 -9.20
N VAL A 347 1.27 -10.85 -8.49
CA VAL A 347 0.55 -9.66 -8.93
C VAL A 347 1.21 -9.04 -10.16
N GLY A 348 2.53 -9.16 -10.30
CA GLY A 348 3.25 -8.81 -11.52
C GLY A 348 2.73 -9.58 -12.73
N GLU A 349 2.59 -10.91 -12.61
CA GLU A 349 1.99 -11.78 -13.64
C GLU A 349 0.55 -11.37 -13.94
N LEU A 350 -0.25 -11.05 -12.91
CA LEU A 350 -1.62 -10.57 -13.10
C LEU A 350 -1.67 -9.24 -13.86
N LEU A 351 -0.68 -8.36 -13.68
CA LEU A 351 -0.64 -7.05 -14.32
C LEU A 351 -0.16 -7.08 -15.78
N THR A 352 0.44 -8.20 -16.23
CA THR A 352 1.00 -8.33 -17.59
C THR A 352 -0.02 -8.12 -18.70
N ASP A 353 -1.27 -8.53 -18.48
CA ASP A 353 -2.39 -8.37 -19.41
C ASP A 353 -3.65 -7.96 -18.62
N PRO A 354 -4.38 -6.91 -19.04
CA PRO A 354 -5.64 -6.52 -18.43
C PRO A 354 -6.66 -7.66 -18.24
N LYS A 355 -6.64 -8.69 -19.10
CA LYS A 355 -7.48 -9.89 -18.99
C LYS A 355 -7.24 -10.65 -17.68
N HIS A 356 -6.02 -10.59 -17.17
CA HIS A 356 -5.62 -11.28 -15.95
C HIS A 356 -5.93 -10.43 -14.71
N PHE A 357 -5.71 -9.12 -14.77
CA PHE A 357 -5.88 -8.25 -13.60
C PHE A 357 -7.36 -7.94 -13.29
N PHE A 358 -8.20 -7.73 -14.31
CA PHE A 358 -9.59 -7.33 -14.09
C PHE A 358 -10.54 -8.54 -14.03
N ARG A 359 -10.22 -9.55 -13.22
CA ARG A 359 -11.08 -10.73 -12.97
C ARG A 359 -10.90 -11.27 -11.56
N SER A 360 -11.81 -12.15 -11.14
CA SER A 360 -11.71 -12.86 -9.87
C SER A 360 -10.90 -14.16 -10.01
N PHE A 361 -10.29 -14.60 -8.92
CA PHE A 361 -9.51 -15.84 -8.85
C PHE A 361 -9.97 -16.66 -7.66
N THR A 362 -10.07 -17.98 -7.84
CA THR A 362 -10.24 -18.88 -6.70
C THR A 362 -8.93 -19.03 -5.93
N VAL A 363 -9.01 -19.33 -4.64
CA VAL A 363 -7.86 -19.70 -3.81
C VAL A 363 -7.02 -20.83 -4.43
N LYS A 364 -7.69 -21.81 -5.04
CA LYS A 364 -7.05 -22.91 -5.76
C LYS A 364 -6.23 -22.43 -6.95
N GLU A 365 -6.79 -21.52 -7.75
CA GLU A 365 -6.09 -20.99 -8.91
C GLU A 365 -4.89 -20.13 -8.48
N LEU A 366 -5.04 -19.27 -7.47
CA LEU A 366 -3.90 -18.52 -6.94
C LEU A 366 -2.83 -19.45 -6.34
N GLY A 367 -3.24 -20.49 -5.61
CA GLY A 367 -2.34 -21.52 -5.11
C GLY A 367 -1.58 -22.23 -6.23
N ARG A 368 -2.27 -22.62 -7.31
CA ARG A 368 -1.64 -23.21 -8.50
C ARG A 368 -0.61 -22.27 -9.13
N LEU A 369 -0.96 -20.98 -9.30
CA LEU A 369 -0.04 -19.97 -9.83
C LEU A 369 1.18 -19.81 -8.92
N MET A 370 0.98 -19.63 -7.62
CA MET A 370 2.06 -19.47 -6.64
C MET A 370 2.96 -20.70 -6.55
N THR A 371 2.46 -21.91 -6.78
CA THR A 371 3.29 -23.13 -6.87
C THR A 371 4.12 -23.17 -8.15
N ALA A 372 3.65 -22.56 -9.23
CA ALA A 372 4.36 -22.44 -10.50
C ALA A 372 5.33 -21.25 -10.54
N ARG A 373 5.57 -20.58 -9.40
CA ARG A 373 6.53 -19.48 -9.29
C ARG A 373 7.97 -19.96 -9.56
N PRO A 374 8.89 -19.06 -9.98
CA PRO A 374 10.30 -19.38 -10.07
C PRO A 374 10.85 -19.93 -8.74
N SER A 375 11.78 -20.89 -8.81
CA SER A 375 12.43 -21.46 -7.61
C SER A 375 13.34 -20.49 -6.88
N SER A 376 13.72 -19.38 -7.53
CA SER A 376 14.45 -18.27 -6.93
C SER A 376 14.01 -16.97 -7.58
N PHE A 377 13.98 -15.90 -6.79
CA PHE A 377 13.70 -14.56 -7.28
C PHE A 377 14.99 -13.80 -7.60
N PRO A 378 14.96 -12.87 -8.57
CA PRO A 378 16.09 -11.99 -8.79
C PRO A 378 16.41 -11.20 -7.53
N VAL A 379 17.69 -11.10 -7.20
CA VAL A 379 18.16 -10.27 -6.09
C VAL A 379 17.64 -8.85 -6.23
N ARG A 380 16.94 -8.35 -5.20
CA ARG A 380 16.44 -6.98 -5.10
C ARG A 380 17.64 -6.03 -5.05
N ALA A 381 17.78 -5.20 -6.09
CA ALA A 381 18.89 -4.26 -6.19
C ALA A 381 18.44 -2.97 -6.89
N HIS A 382 18.96 -1.85 -6.44
CA HIS A 382 18.82 -0.56 -7.13
C HIS A 382 19.60 -0.62 -8.44
N GLU A 383 18.97 -0.24 -9.55
CA GLU A 383 19.63 -0.25 -10.85
C GLU A 383 20.25 1.10 -11.19
N MET A 384 21.51 1.11 -11.62
CA MET A 384 22.22 2.32 -12.03
C MET A 384 23.03 2.10 -13.30
N GLY A 385 22.88 3.00 -14.27
CA GLY A 385 23.82 3.12 -15.38
C GLY A 385 25.12 3.79 -14.93
N ILE A 386 26.26 3.27 -15.35
CA ILE A 386 27.58 3.84 -15.05
C ILE A 386 28.49 3.81 -16.28
N TYR A 387 29.39 4.80 -16.41
CA TYR A 387 30.37 4.81 -17.49
C TYR A 387 31.39 3.68 -17.33
N LYS A 388 31.83 3.10 -18.45
CA LYS A 388 32.75 1.94 -18.48
C LYS A 388 34.01 2.15 -17.63
N ARG A 389 34.62 3.34 -17.70
CA ARG A 389 35.81 3.68 -16.89
C ARG A 389 35.59 3.49 -15.39
N TYR A 390 34.40 3.80 -14.87
CA TYR A 390 34.08 3.63 -13.45
C TYR A 390 33.58 2.21 -13.15
N PHE A 391 32.87 1.58 -14.09
CA PHE A 391 32.49 0.17 -13.99
C PHE A 391 33.71 -0.72 -13.76
N ASP A 392 34.76 -0.54 -14.58
CA ASP A 392 35.98 -1.34 -14.49
C ASP A 392 36.74 -1.09 -13.17
N LEU A 393 36.69 0.13 -12.64
CA LEU A 393 37.25 0.44 -11.32
C LEU A 393 36.49 -0.26 -10.17
N ILE A 394 35.18 -0.42 -10.28
CA ILE A 394 34.39 -1.19 -9.29
C ILE A 394 34.71 -2.68 -9.42
N ALA A 395 34.77 -3.21 -10.64
CA ALA A 395 35.13 -4.60 -10.89
C ALA A 395 36.54 -4.94 -10.35
N GLN A 396 37.48 -3.99 -10.38
CA GLN A 396 38.81 -4.09 -9.81
C GLN A 396 38.89 -3.74 -8.31
N ARG A 397 37.75 -3.45 -7.65
CA ARG A 397 37.67 -3.02 -6.24
C ARG A 397 38.48 -1.75 -5.89
N LYS A 398 38.77 -0.92 -6.89
CA LYS A 398 39.50 0.35 -6.74
C LYS A 398 38.57 1.54 -6.47
N LYS A 399 37.35 1.51 -7.01
CA LYS A 399 36.30 2.48 -6.70
C LYS A 399 35.43 1.90 -5.59
N THR A 400 35.50 2.51 -4.40
CA THR A 400 34.76 2.12 -3.19
C THR A 400 33.72 3.16 -2.80
N THR A 401 33.60 4.27 -3.52
CA THR A 401 32.57 5.30 -3.29
C THR A 401 31.92 5.70 -4.62
N GLU A 402 30.61 5.50 -4.73
CA GLU A 402 29.80 6.02 -5.83
C GLU A 402 29.17 7.37 -5.44
N ILE A 403 29.20 8.34 -6.36
CA ILE A 403 28.68 9.68 -6.10
C ILE A 403 27.58 10.02 -7.09
N ARG A 404 26.48 10.58 -6.59
CA ARG A 404 25.32 11.03 -7.36
C ARG A 404 24.70 12.28 -6.74
N VAL A 405 23.83 12.96 -7.49
CA VAL A 405 22.88 13.90 -6.88
C VAL A 405 21.82 13.14 -6.08
N ASN A 406 21.34 13.73 -5.00
CA ASN A 406 20.41 13.13 -4.04
C ASN A 406 18.94 13.23 -4.51
N ASP A 407 18.70 12.73 -5.73
CA ASP A 407 17.35 12.64 -6.31
C ASP A 407 16.47 11.59 -5.60
N SER A 408 15.19 11.56 -5.95
CA SER A 408 14.20 10.67 -5.31
C SER A 408 14.57 9.18 -5.37
N SER A 409 15.33 8.75 -6.37
CA SER A 409 15.83 7.36 -6.45
C SER A 409 16.97 7.12 -5.47
N ARG A 410 17.89 8.08 -5.32
CA ARG A 410 19.08 7.97 -4.45
C ARG A 410 18.75 8.12 -2.97
N ARG A 411 17.73 8.93 -2.65
CA ARG A 411 17.25 9.11 -1.26
C ARG A 411 16.90 7.79 -0.58
N LYS A 412 16.49 6.77 -1.35
CA LYS A 412 16.02 5.46 -0.89
C LYS A 412 17.13 4.48 -0.54
N ILE A 413 18.37 4.78 -0.90
CA ILE A 413 19.50 3.88 -0.69
C ILE A 413 19.95 3.97 0.77
N LYS A 414 20.10 2.80 1.39
CA LYS A 414 20.53 2.63 2.78
C LYS A 414 21.75 1.71 2.84
N GLU A 415 22.42 1.71 3.98
CA GLU A 415 23.43 0.70 4.27
C GLU A 415 22.82 -0.71 4.19
N GLY A 416 23.57 -1.66 3.63
CA GLY A 416 23.11 -3.02 3.35
C GLY A 416 22.41 -3.21 2.00
N SER A 417 21.86 -2.13 1.39
CA SER A 417 21.22 -2.18 0.08
C SER A 417 22.15 -2.75 -1.00
N LEU A 418 21.57 -3.37 -2.02
CA LEU A 418 22.32 -3.83 -3.19
C LEU A 418 22.15 -2.86 -4.35
N ILE A 419 23.23 -2.58 -5.07
CA ILE A 419 23.22 -1.76 -6.30
C ILE A 419 23.72 -2.62 -7.45
N ARG A 420 22.88 -2.80 -8.46
CA ARG A 420 23.23 -3.40 -9.74
C ARG A 420 23.66 -2.31 -10.71
N PHE A 421 24.98 -2.23 -10.94
CA PHE A 421 25.55 -1.35 -11.95
C PHE A 421 25.46 -2.01 -13.32
N ARG A 422 24.99 -1.26 -14.32
CA ARG A 422 24.91 -1.71 -15.72
C ARG A 422 25.77 -0.82 -16.60
N CYS A 423 26.54 -1.43 -17.50
CA CYS A 423 27.34 -0.73 -18.50
C CYS A 423 27.46 -1.56 -19.78
N GLN A 424 26.89 -1.08 -20.91
CA GLN A 424 27.06 -1.69 -22.24
C GLN A 424 26.74 -3.21 -22.32
N GLY A 425 25.84 -3.71 -21.47
CA GLY A 425 25.47 -5.13 -21.41
C GLY A 425 26.14 -5.89 -20.26
N ASP A 426 27.23 -5.37 -19.69
CA ASP A 426 27.84 -5.89 -18.48
C ASP A 426 27.03 -5.45 -17.24
N GLU A 427 27.02 -6.31 -16.22
CA GLU A 427 26.50 -5.97 -14.89
C GLU A 427 27.38 -6.49 -13.76
N LEU A 428 27.37 -5.76 -12.66
CA LEU A 428 27.93 -6.21 -11.38
C LEU A 428 27.02 -5.75 -10.24
N ILE A 429 27.08 -6.46 -9.13
CA ILE A 429 26.31 -6.14 -7.92
C ILE A 429 27.29 -5.69 -6.85
N THR A 430 26.97 -4.58 -6.20
CA THR A 430 27.68 -4.08 -5.02
C THR A 430 26.75 -4.02 -3.83
N ARG A 431 27.31 -4.15 -2.63
CA ARG A 431 26.63 -3.88 -1.37
C ARG A 431 26.99 -2.49 -0.91
N VAL A 432 25.99 -1.75 -0.46
CA VAL A 432 26.18 -0.44 0.16
C VAL A 432 26.71 -0.63 1.57
N THR A 433 27.88 -0.06 1.85
CA THR A 433 28.55 -0.14 3.15
C THR A 433 28.35 1.11 4.00
N ARG A 434 27.96 2.23 3.39
CA ARG A 434 27.58 3.48 4.08
C ARG A 434 26.88 4.43 3.10
N VAL A 435 26.16 5.42 3.63
CA VAL A 435 25.59 6.51 2.84
C VAL A 435 25.77 7.85 3.56
N ALA A 436 26.45 8.80 2.92
CA ALA A 436 26.63 10.17 3.41
C ALA A 436 25.99 11.17 2.45
N ARG A 437 25.41 12.25 2.96
CA ARG A 437 24.70 13.28 2.16
C ARG A 437 25.28 14.65 2.47
N TYR A 438 25.46 15.44 1.42
CA TYR A 438 26.10 16.75 1.45
C TYR A 438 25.28 17.74 0.62
N THR A 439 25.52 19.04 0.80
CA THR A 439 24.84 20.09 0.05
C THR A 439 25.44 20.31 -1.34
N SER A 440 26.74 20.06 -1.52
CA SER A 440 27.47 20.23 -2.79
C SER A 440 28.56 19.17 -3.01
N PHE A 441 29.09 19.09 -4.23
CA PHE A 441 30.24 18.22 -4.52
C PHE A 441 31.53 18.71 -3.86
N GLU A 442 31.69 20.02 -3.69
CA GLU A 442 32.82 20.59 -2.94
C GLU A 442 32.83 20.11 -1.51
N GLU A 443 31.72 20.32 -0.78
CA GLU A 443 31.57 19.92 0.63
C GLU A 443 31.82 18.42 0.76
N MET A 444 31.23 17.62 -0.13
CA MET A 444 31.47 16.18 -0.15
C MET A 444 32.97 15.86 -0.27
N PHE A 445 33.73 16.50 -1.17
CA PHE A 445 35.17 16.24 -1.29
C PHE A 445 36.04 16.87 -0.17
N ASP A 446 35.46 17.66 0.74
CA ASP A 446 36.13 18.03 1.99
C ASP A 446 36.12 16.88 3.01
N HIS A 447 35.19 15.93 2.86
CA HIS A 447 35.03 14.78 3.75
C HIS A 447 35.38 13.44 3.08
N GLU A 448 35.20 13.33 1.78
CA GLU A 448 35.37 12.12 0.98
C GLU A 448 36.68 12.16 0.17
N SER A 449 37.42 11.07 0.19
CA SER A 449 38.64 10.96 -0.62
C SER A 449 38.32 10.87 -2.11
N VAL A 450 38.91 11.73 -2.93
CA VAL A 450 38.80 11.64 -4.40
C VAL A 450 39.24 10.25 -4.91
N ALA A 451 40.26 9.67 -4.27
CA ALA A 451 40.81 8.38 -4.68
C ALA A 451 39.81 7.21 -4.50
N SER A 452 38.86 7.30 -3.56
CA SER A 452 37.82 6.26 -3.41
C SER A 452 36.77 6.29 -4.54
N VAL A 453 36.70 7.41 -5.25
CA VAL A 453 35.75 7.67 -6.35
C VAL A 453 36.40 7.39 -7.69
N ASN A 454 37.62 7.92 -7.84
CA ASN A 454 38.44 7.83 -9.03
C ASN A 454 39.92 7.97 -8.63
N PRO A 455 40.66 6.87 -8.46
CA PRO A 455 42.07 6.91 -8.03
C PRO A 455 43.01 7.52 -9.08
N MET A 456 42.51 7.80 -10.28
CA MET A 456 43.30 8.32 -11.41
C MET A 456 43.09 9.82 -11.66
N ALA A 457 42.30 10.53 -10.84
CA ALA A 457 42.00 11.95 -11.05
C ALA A 457 42.33 12.79 -9.81
N THR A 458 42.72 14.04 -10.05
CA THR A 458 42.82 15.08 -9.02
C THR A 458 41.43 15.57 -8.59
N ARG A 459 41.36 16.34 -7.49
CA ARG A 459 40.11 16.93 -7.00
C ARG A 459 39.50 17.86 -8.03
N GLU A 460 40.30 18.75 -8.63
CA GLU A 460 39.84 19.69 -9.64
C GLU A 460 39.30 18.98 -10.88
N GLU A 461 40.01 17.97 -11.39
CA GLU A 461 39.58 17.19 -12.55
C GLU A 461 38.29 16.42 -12.27
N GLN A 462 38.16 15.79 -11.10
CA GLN A 462 36.97 15.02 -10.76
C GLN A 462 35.76 15.93 -10.54
N LEU A 463 35.93 17.12 -9.95
CA LEU A 463 34.89 18.16 -9.83
C LEU A 463 34.45 18.67 -11.21
N ALA A 464 35.40 18.96 -12.11
CA ALA A 464 35.07 19.39 -13.46
C ALA A 464 34.29 18.29 -14.22
N ASN A 465 34.73 17.04 -14.11
CA ASN A 465 34.07 15.89 -14.75
C ASN A 465 32.65 15.65 -14.23
N ILE A 466 32.42 15.76 -12.92
CA ILE A 466 31.09 15.47 -12.35
C ILE A 466 30.08 16.58 -12.69
N ARG A 467 30.54 17.84 -12.80
CA ARG A 467 29.70 18.97 -13.21
C ARG A 467 29.29 18.95 -14.67
N GLN A 468 30.05 18.28 -15.53
CA GLN A 468 29.59 17.99 -16.90
C GLN A 468 28.40 17.03 -16.92
N ILE A 469 28.24 16.19 -15.88
CA ILE A 469 27.16 15.22 -15.75
C ILE A 469 25.97 15.82 -14.98
N TYR A 470 26.26 16.59 -13.91
CA TYR A 470 25.27 17.23 -13.05
C TYR A 470 25.49 18.75 -13.03
N PRO A 471 24.71 19.51 -13.82
CA PRO A 471 24.74 20.96 -13.77
C PRO A 471 24.19 21.51 -12.43
N PRO A 472 24.39 22.80 -12.10
CA PRO A 472 24.07 23.37 -10.79
C PRO A 472 22.64 23.14 -10.30
N GLU A 473 21.65 23.16 -11.18
CA GLU A 473 20.25 22.88 -10.86
C GLU A 473 20.00 21.44 -10.40
N ARG A 474 20.83 20.49 -10.86
CA ARG A 474 20.81 19.10 -10.39
C ARG A 474 21.57 18.94 -9.08
N GLU A 475 22.69 19.65 -8.94
CA GLU A 475 23.47 19.68 -7.69
C GLU A 475 22.65 20.27 -6.53
N ALA A 476 21.74 21.21 -6.81
CA ALA A 476 20.81 21.78 -5.83
C ALA A 476 19.87 20.76 -5.17
N LEU A 477 19.75 19.54 -5.71
CA LEU A 477 19.05 18.43 -5.05
C LEU A 477 19.83 17.87 -3.84
N GLY A 478 21.05 18.34 -3.62
CA GLY A 478 22.05 17.78 -2.73
C GLY A 478 22.87 16.68 -3.41
N VAL A 479 23.90 16.23 -2.72
CA VAL A 479 24.83 15.18 -3.18
C VAL A 479 24.79 14.00 -2.23
N VAL A 480 24.96 12.79 -2.77
CA VAL A 480 25.08 11.56 -2.00
C VAL A 480 26.38 10.84 -2.36
N ALA A 481 27.14 10.45 -1.34
CA ALA A 481 28.28 9.55 -1.42
C ALA A 481 27.89 8.19 -0.84
N ILE A 482 28.04 7.14 -1.63
CA ILE A 482 27.60 5.78 -1.33
C ILE A 482 28.86 4.91 -1.25
N GLY A 483 29.20 4.43 -0.06
CA GLY A 483 30.23 3.41 0.08
C GLY A 483 29.75 2.11 -0.54
N ILE A 484 30.57 1.51 -1.40
CA ILE A 484 30.22 0.31 -2.15
C ILE A 484 31.31 -0.76 -2.05
N GLU A 485 30.88 -2.01 -1.94
CA GLU A 485 31.74 -3.19 -1.97
C GLU A 485 31.21 -4.20 -3.00
N LEU A 486 32.08 -4.72 -3.86
CA LEU A 486 31.70 -5.71 -4.88
C LEU A 486 31.23 -7.01 -4.21
N VAL A 487 30.02 -7.46 -4.58
CA VAL A 487 29.48 -8.76 -4.14
C VAL A 487 29.99 -9.83 -5.10
N ASP A 488 30.74 -10.80 -4.57
CA ASP A 488 31.22 -11.90 -5.40
C ASP A 488 30.05 -12.79 -5.87
N PRO A 489 30.02 -13.21 -7.15
CA PRO A 489 28.93 -14.01 -7.72
C PRO A 489 28.64 -15.33 -6.98
N LEU A 490 29.62 -15.84 -6.23
CA LEU A 490 29.55 -17.10 -5.49
C LEU A 490 28.94 -16.95 -4.08
N SER A 491 28.74 -15.73 -3.58
CA SER A 491 28.21 -15.48 -2.23
C SER A 491 26.67 -15.50 -2.15
N THR A 492 25.98 -15.39 -3.29
CA THR A 492 24.51 -15.28 -3.38
C THR A 492 23.75 -16.59 -3.17
N THR A 493 24.42 -17.73 -2.99
CA THR A 493 23.80 -19.05 -2.76
C THR A 493 23.96 -19.59 -1.34
N ALA A 494 24.61 -18.85 -0.43
CA ALA A 494 24.99 -19.35 0.89
C ALA A 494 24.27 -18.67 2.07
N THR A 495 22.95 -18.51 1.98
CA THR A 495 22.08 -18.29 3.17
C THR A 495 20.79 -19.10 3.03
N ALA A 496 20.90 -20.38 2.70
CA ALA A 496 19.87 -21.38 2.98
C ALA A 496 20.45 -22.34 4.02
N GLY A 497 20.09 -22.12 5.28
CA GLY A 497 20.53 -22.95 6.41
C GLY A 497 20.00 -24.37 6.27
N VAL A 498 20.82 -25.27 5.70
CA VAL A 498 20.61 -26.71 5.82
C VAL A 498 21.38 -27.19 7.03
N THR A 499 20.72 -27.20 8.20
CA THR A 499 21.15 -28.05 9.31
C THR A 499 20.99 -29.50 8.90
N ARG A 500 22.08 -30.10 8.41
CA ARG A 500 22.17 -31.52 8.09
C ARG A 500 22.27 -32.31 9.39
N THR A 501 21.13 -32.72 9.96
CA THR A 501 21.12 -33.68 11.07
C THR A 501 21.68 -35.02 10.60
N ALA A 502 22.77 -35.46 11.23
CA ALA A 502 23.37 -36.77 11.03
C ALA A 502 22.42 -37.90 11.48
N PRO A 503 22.45 -39.08 10.84
CA PRO A 503 21.57 -40.19 11.19
C PRO A 503 22.04 -40.82 12.51
N ARG A 504 21.09 -41.04 13.43
CA ARG A 504 21.32 -41.85 14.65
C ARG A 504 21.36 -43.34 14.27
N PRO A 505 22.30 -44.13 14.84
CA PRO A 505 22.31 -45.58 14.67
C PRO A 505 21.18 -46.22 15.50
N GLY A 506 20.64 -47.32 14.97
CA GLY A 506 19.45 -47.97 15.49
C GLY A 506 19.58 -48.63 16.86
N ALA A 507 18.42 -48.84 17.47
CA ALA A 507 18.19 -49.85 18.50
C ALA A 507 16.82 -50.49 18.25
N ALA A 508 16.81 -51.83 18.31
CA ALA A 508 15.73 -52.74 17.98
C ALA A 508 14.54 -52.66 18.97
N PRO A 509 13.38 -53.27 18.63
CA PRO A 509 12.12 -53.10 19.34
C PRO A 509 11.97 -54.10 20.49
N LEU A 510 11.30 -53.71 21.58
CA LEU A 510 10.78 -54.65 22.58
C LEU A 510 9.47 -54.13 23.20
N ARG A 511 8.40 -54.88 22.86
CA ARG A 511 7.11 -55.09 23.54
C ARG A 511 6.06 -53.98 23.52
#